data_AF-A0A955FIV6-F1
#
_entry.id   AF-A0A955FIV6-F1
#
_cell.length_a   1.000
_cell.length_b   1.000
_cell.length_c   1.000
_cell.angle_alpha   90.00
_cell.angle_beta   90.00
_cell.angle_gamma   90.00
#
_symmetry.space_group_name_H-M   'P 1'
#
loop_
_entity.id
_entity.type
_entity.pdbx_description
1 polymer ?
#
loop_
_entity_poly.entity_id
_entity_poly.type
_entity_poly.pdbx_seq_one_letter_code
_entity_poly.pdbx_strand_id
1 'polypeptide(L)'
;QIEADNQVPIITLPDTYHSWKVEKQGERFVVTGHKIERFAQRTDFDSRHGVERLRDIMNKMGIMHQLRRLNINPGQIVDIGHPSIGSLEY
;
A
#
# COMPACT_ATOMS: atom_id res chain seq x y z
N GLN A 1 20.14 -25.17 -12.02
CA GLN A 1 18.96 -24.71 -11.27
C GLN A 1 19.26 -23.30 -10.78
N ILE A 2 18.80 -22.27 -11.49
CA ILE A 2 18.91 -20.86 -11.10
C ILE A 2 17.64 -20.19 -11.62
N GLU A 3 16.61 -20.09 -10.78
CA GLU A 3 15.40 -19.33 -11.07
C GLU A 3 15.72 -17.86 -10.78
N ALA A 4 16.05 -17.13 -11.85
CA ALA A 4 16.17 -15.68 -11.80
C ALA A 4 14.77 -15.09 -11.63
N ASP A 5 14.52 -14.50 -10.46
CA ASP A 5 13.32 -13.74 -10.12
C ASP A 5 13.21 -12.54 -11.08
N ASN A 6 12.50 -12.75 -12.19
CA ASN A 6 12.33 -11.81 -13.27
C ASN A 6 11.26 -10.79 -12.85
N GLN A 7 11.62 -9.85 -11.97
CA GLN A 7 10.75 -8.74 -11.59
C GLN A 7 10.58 -7.77 -12.77
N VAL A 8 9.58 -8.04 -13.60
CA VAL A 8 9.21 -7.21 -14.75
C VAL A 8 8.96 -5.77 -14.27
N PRO A 9 9.66 -4.76 -14.82
CA PRO A 9 9.41 -3.36 -14.48
C PRO A 9 8.05 -2.95 -15.05
N ILE A 10 7.10 -2.71 -14.16
CA ILE A 10 5.77 -2.25 -14.54
C ILE A 10 5.86 -0.75 -14.84
N ILE A 11 5.79 -0.43 -16.13
CA ILE A 11 5.68 0.94 -16.61
C ILE A 11 4.18 1.24 -16.74
N THR A 12 3.58 1.90 -15.73
CA THR A 12 2.19 2.38 -15.79
C THR A 12 2.18 3.84 -16.24
N LEU A 13 1.44 4.14 -17.31
CA LEU A 13 1.22 5.49 -17.83
C LEU A 13 0.51 6.39 -16.78
N PRO A 14 0.82 7.70 -16.71
CA PRO A 14 0.40 8.56 -15.61
C PRO A 14 -1.07 8.99 -15.74
N ASP A 15 -1.96 8.29 -15.05
CA ASP A 15 -3.29 8.81 -14.71
C ASP A 15 -3.16 9.61 -13.40
N THR A 16 -2.72 10.87 -13.55
CA THR A 16 -2.14 11.73 -12.49
C THR A 16 -3.11 12.10 -11.35
N TYR A 17 -4.39 11.75 -11.45
CA TYR A 17 -5.42 12.16 -10.50
C TYR A 17 -5.73 11.13 -9.39
N HIS A 18 -5.40 9.86 -9.64
CA HIS A 18 -5.56 8.76 -8.70
C HIS A 18 -4.22 8.18 -8.22
N SER A 19 -3.13 8.90 -8.48
CA SER A 19 -1.76 8.44 -8.24
C SER A 19 -1.51 8.24 -6.75
N TRP A 20 -1.48 6.98 -6.33
CA TRP A 20 -0.84 6.53 -5.10
C TRP A 20 0.51 5.92 -5.45
N LYS A 21 1.44 5.94 -4.49
CA LYS A 21 2.78 5.37 -4.61
C LYS A 21 3.02 4.43 -3.45
N VAL A 22 3.76 3.36 -3.69
CA VAL A 22 4.22 2.43 -2.65
C VAL A 22 5.74 2.40 -2.67
N GLU A 23 6.34 2.63 -1.52
CA GLU A 23 7.79 2.60 -1.32
C GLU A 23 8.13 1.59 -0.24
N LYS A 24 9.07 0.70 -0.53
CA LYS A 24 9.58 -0.25 0.47
C LYS A 24 10.67 0.44 1.29
N GLN A 25 10.48 0.55 2.60
CA GLN A 25 11.46 1.06 3.55
C GLN A 25 11.87 -0.06 4.50
N GLY A 26 12.93 -0.79 4.12
CA GLY A 26 13.40 -1.96 4.87
C GLY A 26 12.35 -3.07 4.91
N GLU A 27 11.82 -3.35 6.10
CA GLU A 27 10.78 -4.37 6.33
C GLU A 27 9.35 -3.81 6.27
N ARG A 28 9.19 -2.50 6.09
CA ARG A 28 7.89 -1.83 6.02
C ARG A 28 7.61 -1.30 4.63
N PHE A 29 6.33 -1.10 4.34
CA PHE A 29 5.86 -0.50 3.09
C PHE A 29 5.16 0.80 3.39
N VAL A 30 5.57 1.89 2.75
CA VAL A 30 4.96 3.20 2.89
C VAL A 30 4.10 3.47 1.67
N VAL A 31 2.81 3.70 1.87
CA VAL A 31 1.84 4.03 0.83
C VAL A 31 1.47 5.50 0.95
N THR A 32 1.84 6.29 -0.04
CA THR A 32 1.51 7.72 -0.11
C THR A 32 0.52 8.00 -1.22
N GLY A 33 -0.32 9.02 -1.05
CA GLY A 33 -1.29 9.40 -2.07
C GLY A 33 -2.45 10.19 -1.49
N HIS A 34 -2.78 11.31 -2.13
CA HIS A 34 -3.74 12.27 -1.61
C HIS A 34 -5.12 11.66 -1.24
N LYS A 35 -5.62 10.69 -2.03
CA LYS A 35 -6.92 10.04 -1.79
C LYS A 35 -6.87 9.03 -0.64
N ILE A 36 -5.82 8.21 -0.58
CA ILE A 36 -5.66 7.21 0.48
C ILE A 36 -5.31 7.88 1.81
N GLU A 37 -4.50 8.93 1.81
CA GLU A 37 -4.15 9.72 2.99
C GLU A 37 -5.37 10.43 3.58
N ARG A 38 -6.18 11.10 2.74
CA ARG A 38 -7.43 11.73 3.19
C ARG A 38 -8.42 10.70 3.78
N PHE A 39 -8.43 9.48 3.24
CA PHE A 39 -9.26 8.41 3.77
C PHE A 39 -8.71 7.89 5.10
N ALA A 40 -7.40 7.65 5.18
CA ALA A 40 -6.69 7.26 6.39
C ALA A 40 -6.90 8.25 7.53
N GLN A 41 -6.87 9.57 7.26
CA GLN A 41 -7.15 10.59 8.27
C GLN A 41 -8.54 10.51 8.91
N ARG A 42 -9.51 9.89 8.22
CA ARG A 42 -10.88 9.66 8.71
C ARG A 42 -11.12 8.22 9.14
N THR A 43 -10.07 7.40 9.14
CA THR A 43 -10.14 5.99 9.48
C THR A 43 -9.67 5.82 10.92
N ASP A 44 -10.45 5.08 11.68
CA ASP A 44 -10.04 4.60 12.99
C ASP A 44 -9.23 3.32 12.80
N PHE A 45 -7.93 3.37 13.10
CA PHE A 45 -7.00 2.24 12.95
C PHE A 45 -7.05 1.26 14.12
N ASP A 46 -7.68 1.64 15.24
CA ASP A 46 -7.86 0.78 16.41
C ASP A 46 -9.10 -0.13 16.24
N SER A 47 -10.11 0.37 15.50
CA SER A 47 -11.29 -0.39 15.14
C SER A 47 -11.04 -1.37 13.99
N ARG A 48 -11.35 -2.66 14.20
CA ARG A 48 -11.37 -3.70 13.15
C ARG A 48 -12.11 -3.26 11.88
N HIS A 49 -13.27 -2.61 12.03
CA HIS A 49 -14.07 -2.16 10.89
C HIS A 49 -13.40 -1.02 10.11
N GLY A 50 -12.61 -0.18 10.77
CA GLY A 50 -11.84 0.88 10.09
C GLY A 50 -10.70 0.30 9.26
N VAL A 51 -9.94 -0.63 9.84
CA VAL A 51 -8.86 -1.35 9.16
C VAL A 51 -9.39 -2.16 7.96
N GLU A 52 -10.51 -2.87 8.12
CA GLU A 52 -11.15 -3.61 7.01
C GLU A 52 -11.58 -2.69 5.87
N ARG A 53 -12.18 -1.53 6.17
CA ARG A 53 -12.53 -0.53 5.14
C ARG A 53 -11.31 0.02 4.41
N LEU A 54 -10.23 0.28 5.15
CA LEU A 54 -8.99 0.75 4.55
C LEU A 54 -8.40 -0.29 3.60
N ARG A 55 -8.40 -1.57 4.00
CA ARG A 55 -7.98 -2.69 3.15
C ARG A 55 -8.84 -2.82 1.89
N ASP A 56 -10.17 -2.68 1.99
CA ASP A 56 -11.07 -2.70 0.83
C ASP A 56 -10.74 -1.58 -0.16
N ILE A 57 -10.51 -0.36 0.35
CA ILE A 57 -10.13 0.79 -0.49
C ILE A 57 -8.75 0.59 -1.12
N MET A 58 -7.77 0.08 -0.37
CA MET A 58 -6.45 -0.24 -0.92
C MET A 58 -6.54 -1.29 -2.02
N ASN A 59 -7.43 -2.29 -1.87
CA ASN A 59 -7.67 -3.28 -2.89
C ASN A 59 -8.33 -2.65 -4.13
N LYS A 60 -9.37 -1.83 -3.94
CA LYS A 60 -10.08 -1.12 -5.00
C LYS A 60 -9.21 -0.13 -5.77
N MET A 61 -8.23 0.49 -5.10
CA MET A 61 -7.25 1.38 -5.72
C MET A 61 -6.14 0.62 -6.46
N GLY A 62 -5.97 -0.68 -6.20
CA GLY A 62 -4.86 -1.47 -6.75
C GLY A 62 -3.58 -1.44 -5.92
N ILE A 63 -3.56 -0.76 -4.76
CA ILE A 63 -2.41 -0.69 -3.85
C ILE A 63 -2.01 -2.10 -3.40
N MET A 64 -2.99 -2.95 -3.06
CA MET A 64 -2.75 -4.34 -2.68
C MET A 64 -2.04 -5.15 -3.78
N HIS A 65 -2.34 -4.86 -5.05
CA HIS A 65 -1.68 -5.52 -6.18
C HIS A 65 -0.22 -5.07 -6.30
N GLN A 66 0.07 -3.81 -6.05
CA GLN A 66 1.44 -3.30 -6.06
C GLN A 66 2.26 -3.82 -4.88
N LEU A 67 1.66 -3.92 -3.68
CA LEU A 67 2.32 -4.52 -2.53
C LEU A 67 2.73 -5.98 -2.83
N ARG A 68 1.85 -6.76 -3.46
CA ARG A 68 2.19 -8.12 -3.95
C ARG A 68 3.32 -8.10 -4.96
N ARG A 69 3.36 -7.12 -5.86
CA ARG A 69 4.45 -6.96 -6.85
C ARG A 69 5.79 -6.59 -6.22
N LEU A 70 5.77 -5.98 -5.04
CA LEU A 70 6.95 -5.69 -4.23
C LEU A 70 7.31 -6.83 -3.25
N ASN A 71 6.71 -8.01 -3.43
CA ASN A 71 6.92 -9.19 -2.59
C ASN A 71 6.67 -8.91 -1.09
N ILE A 72 5.55 -8.26 -0.78
CA ILE A 72 5.09 -8.16 0.62
C ILE A 72 4.74 -9.55 1.16
N ASN A 73 5.16 -9.82 2.40
CA ASN A 73 4.84 -11.04 3.13
C ASN A 73 3.73 -10.77 4.16
N PRO A 74 2.92 -11.79 4.49
CA PRO A 74 1.99 -11.72 5.62
C PRO A 74 2.74 -11.35 6.91
N GLY A 75 2.18 -10.44 7.69
CA GLY A 75 2.82 -9.95 8.92
C GLY A 75 3.73 -8.73 8.73
N GLN A 76 3.96 -8.27 7.50
CA GLN A 76 4.68 -7.02 7.27
C GLN A 76 3.78 -5.80 7.49
N ILE A 77 4.38 -4.70 7.96
CA ILE A 77 3.66 -3.47 8.25
C ILE A 77 3.58 -2.58 7.00
N VAL A 78 2.38 -2.11 6.72
CA VAL A 78 2.06 -1.12 5.71
C VAL A 78 1.68 0.19 6.40
N ASP A 79 2.53 1.19 6.29
CA ASP A 79 2.32 2.57 6.73
C ASP A 79 1.58 3.37 5.65
N ILE A 80 0.59 4.16 6.06
CA ILE A 80 -0.17 5.04 5.16
C ILE A 80 0.21 6.50 5.41
N GLY A 81 0.73 7.16 4.38
CA GLY A 81 1.10 8.57 4.38
C GLY A 81 2.53 8.86 4.80
N HIS A 82 2.98 10.10 4.55
CA HIS A 82 4.26 10.62 5.02
C HIS A 82 4.09 12.08 5.50
N PRO A 83 4.03 12.35 6.82
CA PRO A 83 4.25 11.43 7.95
C PRO A 83 3.17 10.33 8.07
N SER A 84 3.51 9.19 8.70
CA SER A 84 2.59 8.04 8.83
C SER A 84 1.33 8.46 9.60
N ILE A 85 0.17 8.33 8.95
CA ILE A 85 -1.15 8.63 9.49
C ILE A 85 -1.68 7.42 10.26
N GLY A 86 -1.33 6.22 9.81
CA GLY A 86 -1.65 4.98 10.48
C GLY A 86 -1.03 3.79 9.75
N SER A 87 -1.01 2.67 10.43
CA SER A 87 -0.31 1.47 9.99
C SER A 87 -1.24 0.27 10.09
N LEU A 88 -1.07 -0.70 9.19
CA LEU A 88 -1.76 -1.98 9.26
C LEU A 88 -0.80 -3.11 8.91
N GLU A 89 -1.03 -4.26 9.52
CA GLU A 89 -0.37 -5.50 9.13
C GLU A 89 -0.98 -6.01 7.81
N TYR A 90 -0.18 -6.53 6.90
CA TYR A 90 -0.63 -7.16 5.65
C TYR A 90 -1.16 -8.57 5.87
#